data_AF-W2WJE0-F1
#
_entry.id   AF-W2WJE0-F1
#
_cell.length_a   1.000
_cell.length_b   1.000
_cell.length_c   1.000
_cell.angle_alpha   90.00
_cell.angle_beta   90.00
_cell.angle_gamma   90.00
#
_symmetry.space_group_name_H-M   'P 1'
#
loop_
_entity.id
_entity.type
_entity.pdbx_description
1 polymer ?
#
loop_
_entity_poly.entity_id
_entity_poly.type
_entity_poly.pdbx_seq_one_letter_code
_entity_poly.pdbx_strand_id
1 'polypeptide(L)'
;MSALLHLFLANIVSQRSRKVVCLVVRSHDGTLICSHPSGTAYLAGFNIVETPGGSFMDSTLTLQNAYTTDDNTAGGRSSEPISKSKHAAPIRVLDLRGSHVDMDIMTQLSRGLSTNRFITTLSLSGNHLEDAAVALLASALMHNGCLLELTLSYNAIGEIGSTALAKALATNSHLRVLDLMHNRIGRDGITPWLGDTMRANYALRELKLSHNAIGDKTTIDLLQSLSPKALTEEEKLKARLSTRRHTTMSDGSADSHNDSEPFNSTLRTLLLSNTGISDETSTHLAHMLSHTRSLTYLDISCNNFTSEGNMSIARGLQRNASIRYLNYRENKLDEVAALATVRALKASSFLETALFQDCFGGESTVGSALGQLVKTTRTLVTLDLSHCPLEPPGVVEFYYALADNTSLRSIDLVSSRTARQEFWQSRCSKTRR
;
A
#
# COMPACT_ATOMS: atom_id res chain seq x y z
N MET A 1 30.97 39.98 26.56
CA MET A 1 30.23 40.85 25.59
C MET A 1 30.66 40.71 24.13
N SER A 2 31.56 39.78 23.74
CA SER A 2 32.03 39.64 22.34
C SER A 2 31.46 38.44 21.55
N ALA A 3 30.75 37.51 22.19
CA ALA A 3 30.22 36.31 21.53
C ALA A 3 28.76 36.47 21.03
N LEU A 4 27.99 37.40 21.62
CA LEU A 4 26.60 37.66 21.23
C LEU A 4 26.47 38.56 19.99
N LEU A 5 27.51 39.32 19.63
CA LEU A 5 27.49 40.21 18.46
C LEU A 5 27.80 39.46 17.14
N HIS A 6 28.57 38.37 17.20
CA HIS A 6 28.91 37.57 16.02
C HIS A 6 27.76 36.67 15.54
N LEU A 7 26.91 36.16 16.46
CA LEU A 7 25.73 35.39 16.07
C LEU A 7 24.63 36.26 15.45
N PHE A 8 24.53 37.54 15.87
CA PHE A 8 23.54 38.47 15.34
C PHE A 8 23.92 38.99 13.94
N LEU A 9 25.21 39.19 13.66
CA LEU A 9 25.69 39.58 12.34
C LEU A 9 25.72 38.43 11.32
N ALA A 10 25.94 37.18 11.75
CA ALA A 10 25.85 36.01 10.86
C ALA A 10 24.40 35.78 10.37
N ASN A 11 23.40 36.04 11.21
CA ASN A 11 21.99 35.91 10.83
C ASN A 11 21.49 37.07 9.93
N ILE A 12 22.06 38.27 10.06
CA ILE A 12 21.72 39.41 9.20
C ILE A 12 22.40 39.33 7.82
N VAL A 13 23.62 38.78 7.73
CA VAL A 13 24.31 38.60 6.44
C VAL A 13 23.76 37.39 5.66
N SER A 14 23.28 36.34 6.35
CA SER A 14 22.62 35.20 5.71
C SER A 14 21.27 35.53 5.05
N GLN A 15 20.63 36.65 5.40
CA GLN A 15 19.45 37.15 4.68
C GLN A 15 19.80 37.93 3.40
N ARG A 16 21.08 38.23 3.15
CA ARG A 16 21.54 38.88 1.90
C ARG A 16 22.36 37.98 0.98
N SER A 17 22.89 36.86 1.47
CA SER A 17 23.57 35.90 0.60
C SER A 17 22.58 34.91 0.01
N ARG A 18 22.30 35.03 -1.29
CA ARG A 18 21.70 34.01 -2.17
C ARG A 18 22.61 32.78 -2.32
N LYS A 19 23.15 32.25 -1.22
CA LYS A 19 23.96 31.04 -1.25
C LYS A 19 23.02 29.84 -1.19
N VAL A 20 23.05 29.05 -2.26
CA VAL A 20 22.43 27.72 -2.29
C VAL A 20 23.04 26.89 -1.16
N VAL A 21 22.22 26.38 -0.25
CA VAL A 21 22.65 25.37 0.71
C VAL A 21 22.36 24.02 0.04
N CYS A 22 23.28 23.56 -0.81
CA CYS A 22 23.16 22.23 -1.40
C CYS A 22 23.23 21.19 -0.27
N LEU A 23 22.07 20.76 0.18
CA LEU A 23 21.95 19.68 1.13
C LEU A 23 22.08 18.38 0.36
N VAL A 24 23.34 17.98 0.14
CA VAL A 24 23.72 16.81 -0.66
C VAL A 24 23.18 15.55 0.00
N VAL A 25 21.93 15.22 -0.30
CA VAL A 25 21.40 13.88 -0.06
C VAL A 25 21.74 13.08 -1.30
N ARG A 26 22.64 12.10 -1.14
CA ARG A 26 22.87 11.08 -2.16
C ARG A 26 21.83 9.99 -1.93
N SER A 27 20.89 9.87 -2.84
CA SER A 27 20.12 8.64 -2.98
C SER A 27 21.05 7.46 -3.30
N HIS A 28 20.53 6.24 -3.13
CA HIS A 28 21.27 5.01 -3.45
C HIS A 28 21.72 4.91 -4.92
N ASP A 29 21.06 5.64 -5.82
CA ASP A 29 21.38 5.74 -7.26
C ASP A 29 22.34 6.91 -7.60
N GLY A 30 22.79 7.67 -6.60
CA GLY A 30 23.71 8.80 -6.77
C GLY A 30 23.05 10.13 -7.13
N THR A 31 21.71 10.20 -7.17
CA THR A 31 20.98 11.46 -7.35
C THR A 31 21.26 12.41 -6.19
N LEU A 32 21.74 13.61 -6.54
CA LEU A 32 22.08 14.66 -5.58
C LEU A 32 20.89 15.60 -5.45
N ILE A 33 20.34 15.71 -4.25
CA ILE A 33 19.35 16.74 -3.94
C ILE A 33 20.11 18.03 -3.56
N CYS A 34 19.73 19.17 -4.13
CA CYS A 34 20.16 20.48 -3.63
C CYS A 34 18.94 21.27 -3.17
N SER A 35 19.03 21.92 -2.02
CA SER A 35 17.97 22.77 -1.49
C SER A 35 18.34 24.25 -1.68
N HIS A 36 17.42 25.05 -2.19
CA HIS A 36 17.59 26.51 -2.20
C HIS A 36 16.77 27.15 -1.07
N PRO A 37 17.24 28.25 -0.44
CA PRO A 37 16.47 28.98 0.59
C PRO A 37 15.06 29.44 0.16
N SER A 38 14.78 29.46 -1.16
CA SER A 38 13.44 29.70 -1.72
C SER A 38 12.51 28.49 -1.69
N GLY A 39 12.96 27.32 -1.22
CA GLY A 39 12.16 26.11 -1.05
C GLY A 39 12.14 25.13 -2.23
N THR A 40 13.12 25.16 -3.14
CA THR A 40 13.17 24.26 -4.30
C THR A 40 14.22 23.17 -4.07
N ALA A 41 13.79 21.90 -4.12
CA ALA A 41 14.67 20.72 -4.10
C ALA A 41 15.00 20.32 -5.55
N TYR A 42 16.27 20.36 -5.92
CA TYR A 42 16.77 20.11 -7.26
C TYR A 42 17.37 18.70 -7.37
N LEU A 43 17.06 17.96 -8.43
CA LEU A 43 17.56 16.60 -8.69
C LEU A 43 18.68 16.62 -9.73
N ALA A 44 19.80 15.94 -9.45
CA ALA A 44 20.89 15.74 -10.40
C ALA A 44 20.39 15.01 -11.67
N GLY A 45 20.26 15.75 -12.75
CA GLY A 45 19.65 15.31 -14.01
C GLY A 45 19.21 16.50 -14.88
N PHE A 46 19.00 17.65 -14.24
CA PHE A 46 18.80 18.93 -14.91
C PHE A 46 20.09 19.77 -14.85
N ASN A 47 20.51 20.34 -15.98
CA ASN A 47 21.59 21.33 -16.02
C ASN A 47 21.05 22.62 -15.39
N ILE A 48 21.29 22.78 -14.10
CA ILE A 48 20.84 23.93 -13.33
C ILE A 48 21.93 24.99 -13.43
N VAL A 49 21.58 26.14 -14.00
CA VAL A 49 22.51 27.25 -14.23
C VAL A 49 22.09 28.44 -13.37
N GLU A 50 23.06 29.08 -12.72
CA GLU A 50 22.85 30.34 -12.00
C GLU A 50 22.63 31.47 -13.01
N THR A 51 21.47 32.11 -12.97
CA THR A 51 21.22 33.29 -13.78
C THR A 51 22.02 34.48 -13.24
N PRO A 52 22.30 35.51 -14.06
CA PRO A 52 22.96 36.74 -13.60
C PRO A 52 22.18 37.47 -12.48
N GLY A 53 20.89 37.15 -12.33
CA GLY A 53 20.03 37.62 -11.26
C GLY A 53 20.05 36.77 -9.98
N GLY A 54 20.96 35.80 -9.85
CA GLY A 54 21.12 34.92 -8.68
C GLY A 54 19.97 33.94 -8.45
N SER A 55 19.16 33.66 -9.48
CA SER A 55 18.17 32.58 -9.47
C SER A 55 18.70 31.38 -10.25
N PHE A 56 18.38 30.16 -9.82
CA PHE A 56 18.81 28.95 -10.53
C PHE A 56 17.68 28.44 -11.42
N MET A 57 17.94 28.34 -12.72
CA MET A 57 16.98 27.86 -13.72
C MET A 57 17.43 26.53 -14.33
N ASP A 58 16.46 25.69 -14.64
CA ASP A 58 16.66 24.50 -15.46
C ASP A 58 16.82 24.93 -16.92
N SER A 59 18.04 24.77 -17.44
CA SER A 59 18.37 25.13 -18.83
C SER A 59 17.64 24.28 -19.88
N THR A 60 16.97 23.19 -19.50
CA THR A 60 16.14 22.40 -20.41
C THR A 60 14.75 23.01 -20.64
N LEU A 61 14.25 23.87 -19.74
CA LEU A 61 12.98 24.59 -19.90
C LEU A 61 13.10 25.86 -20.75
N THR A 62 14.30 26.43 -20.90
CA THR A 62 14.52 27.65 -21.69
C THR A 62 14.50 27.43 -23.21
N LEU A 63 14.76 26.20 -23.69
CA LEU A 63 14.77 25.90 -25.13
C LEU A 63 13.38 25.87 -25.78
N GLN A 64 12.30 25.88 -25.00
CA GLN A 64 10.93 26.00 -25.53
C GLN A 64 10.47 27.45 -25.76
N ASN A 65 11.16 28.45 -25.19
CA ASN A 65 10.74 29.86 -25.26
C ASN A 65 11.63 30.75 -26.14
N ALA A 66 12.59 30.18 -26.89
CA ALA A 66 13.52 30.95 -27.73
C ALA A 66 13.09 31.08 -29.21
N TYR A 67 11.87 30.68 -29.58
CA TYR A 67 11.34 30.83 -30.94
C TYR A 67 10.15 31.78 -31.01
N THR A 68 10.33 33.02 -30.59
CA THR A 68 9.53 34.15 -31.10
C THR A 68 10.34 35.43 -30.94
N THR A 69 11.07 35.84 -31.98
CA THR A 69 11.02 37.17 -32.64
C THR A 69 12.31 37.46 -33.42
N ASP A 70 12.08 37.64 -34.72
CA ASP A 70 12.69 38.58 -35.65
C ASP A 70 13.98 38.26 -36.44
N ASP A 71 13.73 38.19 -37.75
CA ASP A 71 14.61 38.19 -38.90
C ASP A 71 15.63 39.35 -38.95
N ASN A 72 16.80 39.00 -39.51
CA ASN A 72 17.64 39.74 -40.47
C ASN A 72 19.08 39.99 -40.00
N THR A 73 20.03 39.22 -40.55
CA THR A 73 21.09 39.70 -41.46
C THR A 73 22.09 38.58 -41.80
N ALA A 74 22.57 38.62 -43.05
CA ALA A 74 23.42 37.64 -43.70
C ALA A 74 24.87 37.60 -43.19
N GLY A 75 25.50 36.43 -43.29
CA GLY A 75 26.96 36.30 -43.22
C GLY A 75 27.41 34.93 -42.70
N GLY A 76 27.82 34.04 -43.61
CA GLY A 76 28.23 32.68 -43.25
C GLY A 76 29.49 32.59 -42.40
N ARG A 77 29.55 31.57 -41.56
CA ARG A 77 30.71 30.69 -41.34
C ARG A 77 30.29 29.47 -40.54
N SER A 78 30.84 28.35 -40.96
CA SER A 78 30.77 27.02 -40.37
C SER A 78 30.84 27.01 -38.84
N SER A 79 29.81 26.49 -38.20
CA SER A 79 29.94 25.79 -36.92
C SER A 79 28.96 24.62 -36.95
N GLU A 80 29.51 23.41 -36.93
CA GLU A 80 28.77 22.15 -36.81
C GLU A 80 27.73 22.26 -35.68
N PRO A 81 26.48 21.78 -35.89
CA PRO A 81 25.54 21.71 -34.80
C PRO A 81 26.03 20.65 -33.81
N ILE A 82 26.52 21.14 -32.66
CA ILE A 82 26.83 20.35 -31.47
C ILE A 82 25.69 19.34 -31.28
N SER A 83 26.09 18.07 -31.29
CA SER A 83 25.27 16.89 -31.14
C SER A 83 24.09 17.13 -30.20
N LYS A 84 22.89 16.83 -30.70
CA LYS A 84 21.66 16.66 -29.92
C LYS A 84 21.96 15.77 -28.71
N SER A 85 22.22 16.40 -27.57
CA SER A 85 22.19 15.72 -26.27
C SER A 85 20.80 15.10 -26.16
N LYS A 86 20.73 13.77 -26.10
CA LYS A 86 19.50 13.04 -25.78
C LYS A 86 19.01 13.61 -24.45
N HIS A 87 17.98 14.44 -24.49
CA HIS A 87 17.38 15.00 -23.28
C HIS A 87 16.85 13.81 -22.48
N ALA A 88 17.54 13.46 -21.39
CA ALA A 88 17.06 12.46 -20.46
C ALA A 88 15.69 12.94 -19.96
N ALA A 89 14.69 12.06 -20.01
CA ALA A 89 13.37 12.39 -19.49
C ALA A 89 13.50 12.88 -18.03
N PRO A 90 12.71 13.88 -17.62
CA PRO A 90 12.76 14.40 -16.26
C PRO A 90 12.60 13.27 -15.25
N ILE A 91 13.47 13.22 -14.23
CA ILE A 91 13.40 12.21 -13.17
C ILE A 91 12.07 12.37 -12.44
N ARG A 92 11.22 11.35 -12.54
CA ARG A 92 9.89 11.30 -11.90
C ARG A 92 9.90 10.51 -10.59
N VAL A 93 10.96 9.75 -10.35
CA VAL A 93 11.12 8.85 -9.20
C VAL A 93 12.26 9.35 -8.35
N LEU A 94 11.98 9.64 -7.08
CA LEU A 94 12.98 10.00 -6.09
C LEU A 94 13.07 8.88 -5.04
N ASP A 95 14.20 8.18 -5.00
CA ASP A 95 14.42 7.06 -4.10
C ASP A 95 15.48 7.38 -3.05
N LEU A 96 15.04 7.66 -1.84
CA LEU A 96 15.87 8.00 -0.68
C LEU A 96 15.85 6.89 0.37
N ARG A 97 15.67 5.64 -0.03
CA ARG A 97 15.65 4.53 0.92
C ARG A 97 16.98 4.41 1.66
N GLY A 98 16.92 4.22 2.98
CA GLY A 98 18.12 4.05 3.82
C GLY A 98 19.12 5.20 3.76
N SER A 99 18.70 6.39 3.34
CA SER A 99 19.57 7.54 3.09
C SER A 99 19.80 8.42 4.34
N HIS A 100 19.39 7.94 5.52
CA HIS A 100 19.49 8.63 6.81
C HIS A 100 18.93 10.06 6.77
N VAL A 101 17.70 10.19 6.25
CA VAL A 101 16.97 11.46 6.20
C VAL A 101 16.66 11.94 7.62
N ASP A 102 17.41 12.94 8.09
CA ASP A 102 17.16 13.63 9.36
C ASP A 102 16.06 14.70 9.24
N MET A 103 15.76 15.36 10.36
CA MET A 103 14.70 16.38 10.43
C MET A 103 14.98 17.61 9.55
N ASP A 104 16.24 17.99 9.38
CA ASP A 104 16.60 19.16 8.57
C ASP A 104 16.42 18.84 7.08
N ILE A 105 16.86 17.66 6.65
CA ILE A 105 16.59 17.11 5.31
C ILE A 105 15.08 17.04 5.09
N MET A 106 14.33 16.46 6.03
CA MET A 106 12.88 16.30 5.92
C MET A 106 12.15 17.64 5.80
N THR A 107 12.58 18.66 6.54
CA THR A 107 12.02 20.01 6.46
C THR A 107 12.21 20.60 5.07
N GLN A 108 13.41 20.46 4.51
CA GLN A 108 13.74 20.98 3.18
C GLN A 108 13.03 20.19 2.08
N LEU A 109 12.99 18.86 2.20
CA LEU A 109 12.28 17.98 1.29
C LEU A 109 10.78 18.30 1.29
N SER A 110 10.17 18.53 2.45
CA SER A 110 8.75 18.88 2.57
C SER A 110 8.44 20.22 1.88
N ARG A 111 9.31 21.23 2.06
CA ARG A 111 9.17 22.53 1.35
C ARG A 111 9.34 22.38 -0.16
N GLY A 112 10.28 21.56 -0.60
CA GLY A 112 10.46 21.22 -2.02
C GLY A 112 9.26 20.48 -2.58
N LEU A 113 8.70 19.55 -1.81
CA LEU A 113 7.57 18.74 -2.22
C LEU A 113 6.29 19.55 -2.36
N SER A 114 6.02 20.53 -1.48
CA SER A 114 4.80 21.34 -1.56
C SER A 114 4.69 22.16 -2.86
N THR A 115 5.82 22.51 -3.47
CA THR A 115 5.90 23.25 -4.74
C THR A 115 6.26 22.36 -5.93
N ASN A 116 6.42 21.05 -5.70
CA ASN A 116 6.88 20.12 -6.73
C ASN A 116 5.85 19.94 -7.84
N ARG A 117 6.32 19.94 -9.09
CA ARG A 117 5.51 19.74 -10.31
C ARG A 117 5.96 18.55 -11.17
N PHE A 118 6.94 17.77 -10.72
CA PHE A 118 7.67 16.81 -11.56
C PHE A 118 7.77 15.40 -10.97
N ILE A 119 8.05 15.29 -9.66
CA ILE A 119 8.23 14.02 -8.97
C ILE A 119 6.84 13.40 -8.77
N THR A 120 6.68 12.18 -9.25
CA THR A 120 5.45 11.39 -9.11
C THR A 120 5.60 10.25 -8.12
N THR A 121 6.83 9.79 -7.88
CA THR A 121 7.12 8.68 -6.95
C THR A 121 8.20 9.11 -5.97
N LEU A 122 7.94 8.95 -4.67
CA LEU A 122 8.88 9.25 -3.59
C LEU A 122 9.01 8.03 -2.67
N SER A 123 10.23 7.53 -2.52
CA SER A 123 10.56 6.48 -1.57
C SER A 123 11.42 7.01 -0.44
N LEU A 124 10.93 6.88 0.79
CA LEU A 124 11.62 7.27 2.03
C LEU A 124 11.71 6.08 3.00
N SER A 125 11.64 4.85 2.48
CA SER A 125 11.63 3.65 3.32
C SER A 125 12.96 3.44 4.04
N GLY A 126 12.93 2.97 5.30
CA GLY A 126 14.16 2.64 6.04
C GLY A 126 14.98 3.85 6.49
N ASN A 127 14.37 5.02 6.73
CA ASN A 127 15.07 6.23 7.17
C ASN A 127 14.94 6.55 8.66
N HIS A 128 14.27 5.69 9.44
CA HIS A 128 13.96 5.94 10.84
C HIS A 128 13.14 7.22 11.07
N LEU A 129 12.25 7.57 10.13
CA LEU A 129 11.38 8.73 10.27
C LEU A 129 10.38 8.54 11.42
N GLU A 130 10.31 9.52 12.31
CA GLU A 130 9.34 9.58 13.41
C GLU A 130 8.16 10.52 13.07
N ASP A 131 7.21 10.61 13.98
CA ASP A 131 5.95 11.36 13.77
C ASP A 131 6.14 12.82 13.36
N ALA A 132 7.13 13.52 13.94
CA ALA A 132 7.42 14.92 13.61
C ALA A 132 7.86 15.09 12.16
N ALA A 133 8.71 14.19 11.66
CA ALA A 133 9.19 14.18 10.28
C ALA A 133 8.01 13.98 9.30
N VAL A 134 7.15 13.03 9.62
CA VAL A 134 5.99 12.68 8.80
C VAL A 134 4.91 13.74 8.84
N ALA A 135 4.73 14.46 9.95
CA ALA A 135 3.82 15.60 10.03
C ALA A 135 4.24 16.73 9.06
N LEU A 136 5.55 17.00 8.93
CA LEU A 136 6.06 17.94 7.92
C LEU A 136 5.74 17.45 6.51
N LEU A 137 5.98 16.17 6.23
CA LEU A 137 5.65 15.57 4.94
C LEU A 137 4.15 15.67 4.63
N ALA A 138 3.30 15.35 5.61
CA ALA A 138 1.85 15.43 5.49
C ALA A 138 1.38 16.85 5.12
N SER A 139 1.94 17.87 5.77
CA SER A 139 1.64 19.28 5.44
C SER A 139 2.00 19.65 4.00
N ALA A 140 3.09 19.08 3.47
CA ALA A 140 3.48 19.27 2.07
C ALA A 140 2.55 18.53 1.11
N LEU A 141 2.13 17.31 1.45
CA LEU A 141 1.21 16.50 0.66
C LEU A 141 -0.15 17.19 0.47
N MET A 142 -0.65 17.95 1.44
CA MET A 142 -1.91 18.71 1.28
C MET A 142 -1.89 19.67 0.09
N HIS A 143 -0.72 20.19 -0.28
CA HIS A 143 -0.54 21.15 -1.36
C HIS A 143 0.05 20.52 -2.63
N ASN A 144 0.61 19.31 -2.53
CA ASN A 144 1.24 18.65 -3.64
C ASN A 144 0.18 17.98 -4.55
N GLY A 145 0.13 18.43 -5.81
CA GLY A 145 -0.78 17.90 -6.83
C GLY A 145 -0.13 16.98 -7.87
N CYS A 146 1.09 16.48 -7.63
CA CYS A 146 1.86 15.72 -8.62
C CYS A 146 2.33 14.34 -8.16
N LEU A 147 2.49 14.15 -6.85
CA LEU A 147 2.91 12.89 -6.26
C LEU A 147 1.77 11.88 -6.35
N LEU A 148 2.07 10.74 -6.97
CA LEU A 148 1.15 9.62 -7.16
C LEU A 148 1.49 8.46 -6.23
N GLU A 149 2.76 8.29 -5.87
CA GLU A 149 3.23 7.18 -5.06
C GLU A 149 4.16 7.66 -3.95
N LEU A 150 3.85 7.26 -2.72
CA LEU A 150 4.66 7.55 -1.54
C LEU A 150 4.91 6.27 -0.75
N THR A 151 6.18 5.92 -0.53
CA THR A 151 6.56 4.80 0.33
C THR A 151 7.30 5.28 1.58
N LEU A 152 6.76 4.89 2.72
CA LEU A 152 7.24 5.21 4.07
C LEU A 152 7.47 3.94 4.90
N SER A 153 7.63 2.79 4.24
CA SER A 153 7.81 1.52 4.92
C SER A 153 9.11 1.45 5.74
N TYR A 154 9.15 0.62 6.78
CA TYR A 154 10.32 0.47 7.65
C TYR A 154 10.79 1.79 8.30
N ASN A 155 9.86 2.58 8.83
CA ASN A 155 10.14 3.77 9.61
C ASN A 155 9.59 3.61 11.05
N ALA A 156 9.59 4.68 11.83
CA ALA A 156 9.14 4.71 13.22
C ALA A 156 7.84 5.51 13.38
N ILE A 157 6.94 5.46 12.39
CA ILE A 157 5.70 6.23 12.38
C ILE A 157 4.70 5.65 13.37
N GLY A 158 4.27 6.47 14.33
CA GLY A 158 3.27 6.18 15.34
C GLY A 158 1.90 6.78 15.00
N GLU A 159 1.09 7.00 16.03
CA GLU A 159 -0.29 7.48 15.89
C GLU A 159 -0.35 8.94 15.37
N ILE A 160 0.57 9.81 15.81
CA ILE A 160 0.52 11.24 15.47
C ILE A 160 0.87 11.43 13.99
N GLY A 161 1.93 10.78 13.51
CA GLY A 161 2.38 10.87 12.13
C GLY A 161 1.37 10.26 11.17
N SER A 162 0.79 9.12 11.54
CA SER A 162 -0.25 8.47 10.72
C SER A 162 -1.56 9.27 10.68
N THR A 163 -1.98 9.88 11.79
CA THR A 163 -3.11 10.83 11.82
C THR A 163 -2.84 12.08 10.96
N ALA A 164 -1.60 12.59 10.96
CA ALA A 164 -1.24 13.72 10.10
C ALA A 164 -1.34 13.34 8.61
N LEU A 165 -0.83 12.17 8.22
CA LEU A 165 -0.99 11.63 6.87
C LEU A 165 -2.46 11.46 6.50
N ALA A 166 -3.29 10.98 7.42
CA ALA A 166 -4.72 10.86 7.23
C ALA A 166 -5.39 12.16 6.79
N LYS A 167 -5.15 13.23 7.56
CA LYS A 167 -5.66 14.57 7.28
C LYS A 167 -5.16 15.08 5.92
N ALA A 168 -3.91 14.78 5.59
CA ALA A 168 -3.37 15.12 4.28
C ALA A 168 -4.06 14.34 3.15
N LEU A 169 -4.31 13.05 3.32
CA LEU A 169 -5.03 12.23 2.34
C LEU A 169 -6.49 12.69 2.17
N ALA A 170 -7.17 13.12 3.23
CA ALA A 170 -8.54 13.60 3.12
C ALA A 170 -8.69 14.79 2.16
N THR A 171 -7.62 15.58 1.97
CA THR A 171 -7.58 16.73 1.07
C THR A 171 -6.83 16.45 -0.24
N ASN A 172 -5.87 15.52 -0.23
CA ASN A 172 -5.08 15.19 -1.40
C ASN A 172 -5.86 14.26 -2.37
N SER A 173 -6.15 14.77 -3.57
CA SER A 173 -6.88 14.07 -4.61
C SER A 173 -6.00 13.42 -5.70
N HIS A 174 -4.68 13.37 -5.48
CA HIS A 174 -3.72 12.92 -6.48
C HIS A 174 -3.02 11.61 -6.11
N LEU A 175 -2.68 11.42 -4.83
CA LEU A 175 -1.94 10.25 -4.37
C LEU A 175 -2.75 8.97 -4.63
N ARG A 176 -2.10 7.99 -5.27
CA ARG A 176 -2.68 6.72 -5.68
C ARG A 176 -2.16 5.55 -4.85
N VAL A 177 -0.89 5.59 -4.45
CA VAL A 177 -0.25 4.51 -3.68
C VAL A 177 0.35 5.09 -2.41
N LEU A 178 -0.04 4.53 -1.27
CA LEU A 178 0.58 4.81 0.02
C LEU A 178 1.04 3.51 0.68
N ASP A 179 2.35 3.41 0.92
CA ASP A 179 2.96 2.31 1.64
C ASP A 179 3.43 2.76 3.04
N LEU A 180 2.81 2.21 4.07
CA LEU A 180 3.10 2.42 5.49
C LEU A 180 3.51 1.12 6.20
N MET A 181 3.90 0.08 5.47
CA MET A 181 4.24 -1.21 6.07
C MET A 181 5.41 -1.13 7.05
N HIS A 182 5.46 -2.00 8.05
CA HIS A 182 6.55 -2.04 9.05
C HIS A 182 6.78 -0.68 9.75
N ASN A 183 5.73 -0.11 10.33
CA ASN A 183 5.79 1.08 11.18
C ASN A 183 5.28 0.74 12.60
N ARG A 184 5.04 1.76 13.42
CA ARG A 184 4.57 1.63 14.81
C ARG A 184 3.12 2.09 14.97
N ILE A 185 2.35 2.09 13.88
CA ILE A 185 0.96 2.57 13.88
C ILE A 185 0.13 1.70 14.83
N GLY A 186 -0.61 2.35 15.74
CA GLY A 186 -1.52 1.73 16.70
C GLY A 186 -0.90 1.22 18.01
N ARG A 187 0.41 1.38 18.22
CA ARG A 187 1.08 0.95 19.48
C ARG A 187 0.78 1.84 20.70
N ASP A 188 0.46 3.12 20.48
CA ASP A 188 0.34 4.13 21.56
C ASP A 188 -1.12 4.51 21.89
N GLY A 189 -2.09 3.88 21.22
CA GLY A 189 -3.49 4.27 21.27
C GLY A 189 -4.13 4.19 19.89
N ILE A 190 -5.45 3.98 19.85
CA ILE A 190 -6.22 3.91 18.61
C ILE A 190 -7.26 5.02 18.59
N THR A 191 -6.93 6.09 17.86
CA THR A 191 -7.92 7.01 17.32
C THR A 191 -8.39 6.51 15.94
N PRO A 192 -9.70 6.24 15.75
CA PRO A 192 -10.24 5.93 14.43
C PRO A 192 -10.26 7.21 13.59
N TRP A 193 -9.26 7.38 12.74
CA TRP A 193 -9.13 8.51 11.80
C TRP A 193 -9.17 8.06 10.33
N LEU A 194 -8.96 6.76 10.09
CA LEU A 194 -8.74 6.23 8.75
C LEU A 194 -10.04 6.07 7.98
N GLY A 195 -11.15 5.70 8.64
CA GLY A 195 -12.45 5.60 7.99
C GLY A 195 -12.91 6.94 7.43
N ASP A 196 -12.90 8.00 8.24
CA ASP A 196 -13.29 9.35 7.81
C ASP A 196 -12.43 9.87 6.65
N THR A 197 -11.13 9.60 6.71
CA THR A 197 -10.21 9.91 5.62
C THR A 197 -10.59 9.21 4.33
N MET A 198 -10.91 7.92 4.41
CA MET A 198 -11.25 7.10 3.24
C MET A 198 -12.63 7.41 2.69
N ARG A 199 -13.58 7.88 3.52
CA ARG A 199 -14.87 8.41 3.06
C ARG A 199 -14.71 9.69 2.23
N ALA A 200 -13.72 10.52 2.55
CA ALA A 200 -13.45 11.77 1.83
C ALA A 200 -12.51 11.60 0.63
N ASN A 201 -11.60 10.62 0.67
CA ASN A 201 -10.61 10.41 -0.38
C ASN A 201 -11.15 9.53 -1.51
N TYR A 202 -11.14 10.04 -2.75
CA TYR A 202 -11.50 9.27 -3.96
C TYR A 202 -10.33 9.11 -4.94
N ALA A 203 -9.10 9.25 -4.43
CA ALA A 203 -7.90 9.18 -5.23
C ALA A 203 -7.12 7.88 -5.01
N LEU A 204 -6.99 7.46 -3.75
CA LEU A 204 -6.15 6.38 -3.33
C LEU A 204 -6.62 5.05 -3.92
N ARG A 205 -5.69 4.33 -4.55
CA ARG A 205 -5.90 3.03 -5.20
C ARG A 205 -5.27 1.91 -4.38
N GLU A 206 -4.15 2.18 -3.72
CA GLU A 206 -3.43 1.18 -2.93
C GLU A 206 -3.07 1.73 -1.55
N LEU A 207 -3.44 0.98 -0.52
CA LEU A 207 -3.10 1.26 0.86
C LEU A 207 -2.42 0.02 1.46
N LYS A 208 -1.14 0.16 1.84
CA LYS A 208 -0.35 -0.92 2.42
C LYS A 208 -0.05 -0.60 3.87
N LEU A 209 -0.59 -1.42 4.77
CA LEU A 209 -0.57 -1.20 6.22
C LEU A 209 -0.01 -2.41 6.98
N SER A 210 0.44 -3.44 6.28
CA SER A 210 0.99 -4.67 6.85
C SER A 210 2.11 -4.43 7.88
N HIS A 211 2.21 -5.32 8.87
CA HIS A 211 3.21 -5.26 9.94
C HIS A 211 3.14 -3.95 10.75
N ASN A 212 1.93 -3.55 11.12
CA ASN A 212 1.65 -2.48 12.08
C ASN A 212 0.72 -3.00 13.19
N ALA A 213 0.64 -2.38 14.36
CA ALA A 213 -0.24 -2.82 15.44
C ALA A 213 -1.60 -2.10 15.39
N ILE A 214 -2.25 -2.09 14.22
CA ILE A 214 -3.43 -1.25 13.94
C ILE A 214 -4.64 -1.64 14.79
N GLY A 215 -4.79 -2.95 15.04
CA GLY A 215 -5.86 -3.51 15.85
C GLY A 215 -7.24 -3.43 15.20
N ASP A 216 -8.23 -3.96 15.92
CA ASP A 216 -9.59 -4.14 15.40
C ASP A 216 -10.32 -2.82 15.17
N LYS A 217 -10.26 -1.90 16.14
CA LYS A 217 -11.03 -0.64 16.12
C LYS A 217 -10.74 0.23 14.88
N THR A 218 -9.48 0.50 14.56
CA THR A 218 -9.11 1.28 13.36
C THR A 218 -9.50 0.55 12.09
N THR A 219 -9.30 -0.77 12.06
CA THR A 219 -9.60 -1.59 10.88
C THR A 219 -11.10 -1.65 10.62
N ILE A 220 -11.92 -1.75 11.66
CA ILE A 220 -13.39 -1.71 11.56
C ILE A 220 -13.86 -0.40 10.93
N ASP A 221 -13.35 0.73 11.41
CA ASP A 221 -13.67 2.06 10.87
C ASP A 221 -13.27 2.18 9.39
N LEU A 222 -12.07 1.69 9.02
CA LEU A 222 -11.67 1.56 7.62
C LEU A 222 -12.65 0.70 6.83
N LEU A 223 -13.00 -0.51 7.28
CA LEU A 223 -13.86 -1.43 6.53
C LEU A 223 -15.29 -0.87 6.35
N GLN A 224 -15.80 -0.13 7.32
CA GLN A 224 -17.06 0.59 7.22
C GLN A 224 -16.99 1.67 6.13
N SER A 225 -15.90 2.44 6.07
CA SER A 225 -15.71 3.46 5.02
C SER A 225 -15.60 2.90 3.59
N LEU A 226 -15.25 1.61 3.43
CA LEU A 226 -15.17 0.96 2.13
C LEU A 226 -16.51 0.33 1.70
N SER A 227 -17.46 0.19 2.64
CA SER A 227 -18.72 -0.52 2.42
C SER A 227 -19.82 0.45 1.98
N PRO A 228 -20.50 0.23 0.83
CA PRO A 228 -21.59 1.09 0.38
C PRO A 228 -22.88 0.94 1.19
N LYS A 229 -22.95 -0.08 2.06
CA LYS A 229 -24.10 -0.36 2.91
C LYS A 229 -23.68 -0.32 4.37
N ALA A 230 -24.56 0.17 5.23
CA ALA A 230 -24.40 0.02 6.67
C ALA A 230 -24.69 -1.43 7.08
N LEU A 231 -24.08 -1.88 8.18
CA LEU A 231 -24.39 -3.17 8.79
C LEU A 231 -25.86 -3.22 9.21
N THR A 232 -26.49 -4.38 8.98
CA THR A 232 -27.81 -4.68 9.54
C THR A 232 -27.75 -4.80 11.07
N GLU A 233 -28.87 -4.60 11.76
CA GLU A 233 -28.92 -4.77 13.22
C GLU A 233 -28.52 -6.19 13.67
N GLU A 234 -28.80 -7.21 12.86
CA GLU A 234 -28.34 -8.57 13.11
C GLU A 234 -26.82 -8.69 13.02
N GLU A 235 -26.19 -8.07 12.02
CA GLU A 235 -24.74 -8.07 11.87
C GLU A 235 -24.05 -7.26 12.97
N LYS A 236 -24.62 -6.10 13.35
CA LYS A 236 -24.16 -5.33 14.52
C LYS A 236 -24.25 -6.16 15.78
N LEU A 237 -25.35 -6.89 15.99
CA LEU A 237 -25.52 -7.75 17.14
C LEU A 237 -24.51 -8.91 17.14
N LYS A 238 -24.29 -9.56 15.99
CA LYS A 238 -23.26 -10.62 15.86
C LYS A 238 -21.87 -10.10 16.16
N ALA A 239 -21.50 -8.94 15.61
CA ALA A 239 -20.23 -8.28 15.91
C ALA A 239 -20.07 -8.02 17.42
N ARG A 240 -21.12 -7.51 18.08
CA ARG A 240 -21.10 -7.27 19.55
C ARG A 240 -21.04 -8.55 20.38
N LEU A 241 -21.64 -9.64 19.89
CA LEU A 241 -21.63 -10.93 20.57
C LEU A 241 -20.26 -11.63 20.44
N SER A 242 -19.59 -11.52 19.29
CA SER A 242 -18.22 -12.04 19.11
C SER A 242 -17.19 -11.33 20.02
N THR A 243 -17.42 -10.08 20.39
CA THR A 243 -16.53 -9.29 21.28
C THR A 243 -16.72 -9.58 22.78
N ARG A 244 -17.53 -10.58 23.20
CA ARG A 244 -17.72 -10.88 24.64
C ARG A 244 -16.53 -11.63 25.29
N ARG A 245 -15.33 -11.06 25.23
CA ARG A 245 -14.23 -11.19 26.20
C ARG A 245 -13.45 -9.85 26.25
N HIS A 246 -13.71 -9.08 27.31
CA HIS A 246 -13.22 -7.73 27.65
C HIS A 246 -14.11 -6.53 27.22
N THR A 247 -14.50 -5.76 28.24
CA THR A 247 -15.40 -4.58 28.33
C THR A 247 -14.89 -3.37 27.51
N THR A 248 -15.67 -2.38 27.07
CA THR A 248 -16.62 -1.49 27.78
C THR A 248 -17.64 -0.86 26.82
N MET A 249 -18.83 -0.55 27.33
CA MET A 249 -19.89 0.20 26.64
C MET A 249 -19.42 1.60 26.21
N SER A 250 -19.49 1.92 24.92
CA SER A 250 -19.76 3.29 24.46
C SER A 250 -21.16 3.31 23.88
N ASP A 251 -22.07 3.96 24.61
CA ASP A 251 -23.41 4.29 24.16
C ASP A 251 -23.30 5.38 23.08
N GLY A 252 -23.55 4.99 21.84
CA GLY A 252 -23.56 5.88 20.68
C GLY A 252 -24.93 5.78 20.03
N SER A 253 -25.69 6.87 20.17
CA SER A 253 -27.05 7.11 19.68
C SER A 253 -27.35 6.48 18.32
N ALA A 254 -28.42 5.68 18.30
CA ALA A 254 -29.08 5.24 17.08
C ALA A 254 -29.85 6.42 16.47
N ASP A 255 -29.16 7.24 15.66
CA ASP A 255 -29.86 8.14 14.74
C ASP A 255 -30.06 7.44 13.39
N SER A 256 -31.33 7.12 13.15
CA SER A 256 -31.86 6.68 11.88
C SER A 256 -31.89 7.83 10.89
N HIS A 257 -30.83 8.03 10.11
CA HIS A 257 -30.89 8.78 8.85
C HIS A 257 -30.49 7.85 7.71
N ASN A 258 -31.44 7.65 6.79
CA ASN A 258 -31.30 6.80 5.61
C ASN A 258 -30.57 7.54 4.46
N ASP A 259 -29.65 8.43 4.80
CA ASP A 259 -28.72 9.04 3.85
C ASP A 259 -27.50 8.14 3.81
N SER A 260 -27.22 7.52 2.66
CA SER A 260 -26.07 6.63 2.50
C SER A 260 -24.79 7.40 2.86
N GLU A 261 -24.11 7.01 3.93
CA GLU A 261 -22.81 7.57 4.26
C GLU A 261 -21.87 7.48 3.05
N PRO A 262 -21.07 8.52 2.77
CA PRO A 262 -20.09 8.47 1.69
C PRO A 262 -19.12 7.32 1.92
N PHE A 263 -18.83 6.54 0.88
CA PHE A 263 -17.92 5.39 0.95
C PHE A 263 -16.85 5.46 -0.13
N ASN A 264 -15.70 4.85 0.12
CA ASN A 264 -14.60 4.78 -0.85
C ASN A 264 -14.89 3.76 -1.96
N SER A 265 -15.02 4.24 -3.19
CA SER A 265 -15.21 3.38 -4.37
C SER A 265 -13.92 3.20 -5.20
N THR A 266 -12.79 3.74 -4.74
CA THR A 266 -11.57 3.89 -5.54
C THR A 266 -10.43 2.95 -5.15
N LEU A 267 -10.38 2.51 -3.89
CA LEU A 267 -9.38 1.56 -3.41
C LEU A 267 -9.49 0.23 -4.16
N ARG A 268 -8.36 -0.31 -4.59
CA ARG A 268 -8.20 -1.56 -5.36
C ARG A 268 -7.34 -2.57 -4.63
N THR A 269 -6.37 -2.09 -3.86
CA THR A 269 -5.41 -2.90 -3.12
C THR A 269 -5.40 -2.50 -1.65
N LEU A 270 -5.62 -3.47 -0.77
CA LEU A 270 -5.54 -3.29 0.67
C LEU A 270 -4.67 -4.39 1.28
N LEU A 271 -3.56 -4.01 1.91
CA LEU A 271 -2.67 -4.94 2.60
C LEU A 271 -2.73 -4.72 4.12
N LEU A 272 -3.23 -5.73 4.82
CA LEU A 272 -3.42 -5.80 6.27
C LEU A 272 -2.78 -7.07 6.86
N SER A 273 -1.75 -7.60 6.20
CA SER A 273 -0.98 -8.73 6.77
C SER A 273 -0.38 -8.37 8.13
N ASN A 274 -0.55 -9.22 9.14
CA ASN A 274 0.03 -9.03 10.47
C ASN A 274 -0.26 -7.64 11.06
N THR A 275 -1.55 -7.29 11.11
CA THR A 275 -2.02 -6.02 11.68
C THR A 275 -2.64 -6.15 13.08
N GLY A 276 -2.62 -7.36 13.64
CA GLY A 276 -3.23 -7.66 14.94
C GLY A 276 -4.75 -7.62 14.92
N ILE A 277 -5.37 -7.89 13.77
CA ILE A 277 -6.84 -7.96 13.64
C ILE A 277 -7.33 -9.35 14.03
N SER A 278 -8.50 -9.41 14.65
CA SER A 278 -9.11 -10.60 15.23
C SER A 278 -10.57 -10.76 14.78
N ASP A 279 -11.30 -11.67 15.40
CA ASP A 279 -12.71 -11.94 15.09
C ASP A 279 -13.62 -10.72 15.20
N GLU A 280 -13.25 -9.71 15.98
CA GLU A 280 -14.00 -8.45 16.07
C GLU A 280 -14.10 -7.74 14.70
N THR A 281 -13.04 -7.81 13.88
CA THR A 281 -13.07 -7.30 12.50
C THR A 281 -13.75 -8.24 11.52
N SER A 282 -13.84 -9.54 11.81
CA SER A 282 -14.27 -10.56 10.83
C SER A 282 -15.68 -10.30 10.27
N THR A 283 -16.62 -9.84 11.12
CA THR A 283 -17.99 -9.51 10.69
C THR A 283 -18.01 -8.30 9.75
N HIS A 284 -17.23 -7.28 10.07
CA HIS A 284 -17.06 -6.08 9.25
C HIS A 284 -16.37 -6.39 7.92
N LEU A 285 -15.37 -7.26 7.96
CA LEU A 285 -14.64 -7.73 6.79
C LEU A 285 -15.56 -8.54 5.88
N ALA A 286 -16.35 -9.46 6.43
CA ALA A 286 -17.34 -10.23 5.69
C ALA A 286 -18.41 -9.34 5.04
N HIS A 287 -18.90 -8.34 5.78
CA HIS A 287 -19.84 -7.36 5.28
C HIS A 287 -19.25 -6.55 4.12
N MET A 288 -18.04 -6.02 4.30
CA MET A 288 -17.32 -5.28 3.26
C MET A 288 -17.10 -6.14 2.01
N LEU A 289 -16.64 -7.37 2.16
CA LEU A 289 -16.42 -8.31 1.06
C LEU A 289 -17.71 -8.62 0.30
N SER A 290 -18.86 -8.69 0.98
CA SER A 290 -20.15 -8.98 0.35
C SER A 290 -20.66 -7.85 -0.54
N HIS A 291 -20.27 -6.62 -0.26
CA HIS A 291 -20.88 -5.42 -0.86
C HIS A 291 -19.93 -4.59 -1.71
N THR A 292 -18.63 -4.66 -1.44
CA THR A 292 -17.62 -3.90 -2.15
C THR A 292 -17.32 -4.53 -3.51
N ARG A 293 -17.25 -3.68 -4.55
CA ARG A 293 -16.90 -4.08 -5.92
C ARG A 293 -15.61 -3.44 -6.43
N SER A 294 -15.07 -2.49 -5.66
CA SER A 294 -13.84 -1.75 -5.97
C SER A 294 -12.60 -2.59 -5.66
N LEU A 295 -12.56 -3.22 -4.49
CA LEU A 295 -11.40 -3.98 -4.03
C LEU A 295 -11.17 -5.26 -4.85
N THR A 296 -9.96 -5.40 -5.38
CA THR A 296 -9.54 -6.54 -6.22
C THR A 296 -8.36 -7.31 -5.63
N TYR A 297 -7.55 -6.66 -4.79
CA TYR A 297 -6.39 -7.25 -4.13
C TYR A 297 -6.52 -7.07 -2.63
N LEU A 298 -6.55 -8.19 -1.90
CA LEU A 298 -6.65 -8.19 -0.45
C LEU A 298 -5.59 -9.11 0.15
N ASP A 299 -4.85 -8.58 1.10
CA ASP A 299 -3.95 -9.36 1.96
C ASP A 299 -4.37 -9.19 3.42
N ILE A 300 -4.78 -10.30 4.04
CA ILE A 300 -5.16 -10.39 5.45
C ILE A 300 -4.42 -11.53 6.14
N SER A 301 -3.27 -11.93 5.59
CA SER A 301 -2.42 -13.00 6.13
C SER A 301 -1.89 -12.69 7.53
N CYS A 302 -1.45 -13.73 8.25
CA CYS A 302 -0.78 -13.62 9.54
C CYS A 302 -1.57 -12.81 10.57
N ASN A 303 -2.89 -12.99 10.65
CA ASN A 303 -3.75 -12.32 11.63
C ASN A 303 -4.38 -13.31 12.61
N ASN A 304 -5.12 -12.81 13.60
CA ASN A 304 -5.56 -13.58 14.76
C ASN A 304 -7.03 -13.98 14.64
N PHE A 305 -7.43 -14.57 13.51
CA PHE A 305 -8.79 -15.08 13.33
C PHE A 305 -8.94 -16.46 13.95
N THR A 306 -10.00 -16.65 14.72
CA THR A 306 -10.44 -17.99 15.15
C THR A 306 -11.33 -18.61 14.08
N SER A 307 -11.78 -19.85 14.32
CA SER A 307 -12.75 -20.54 13.46
C SER A 307 -14.02 -19.72 13.17
N GLU A 308 -14.53 -18.98 14.17
CA GLU A 308 -15.74 -18.17 14.01
C GLU A 308 -15.49 -16.98 13.08
N GLY A 309 -14.37 -16.28 13.26
CA GLY A 309 -13.98 -15.19 12.37
C GLY A 309 -13.73 -15.66 10.94
N ASN A 310 -13.01 -16.76 10.78
CA ASN A 310 -12.75 -17.37 9.47
C ASN A 310 -14.06 -17.80 8.77
N MET A 311 -15.03 -18.33 9.51
CA MET A 311 -16.35 -18.68 8.98
C MET A 311 -17.10 -17.43 8.46
N SER A 312 -17.06 -16.34 9.21
CA SER A 312 -17.66 -15.06 8.80
C SER A 312 -17.01 -14.56 7.52
N ILE A 313 -15.69 -14.55 7.45
CA ILE A 313 -14.94 -14.11 6.27
C ILE A 313 -15.27 -14.99 5.05
N ALA A 314 -15.33 -16.32 5.21
CA ALA A 314 -15.71 -17.24 4.14
C ALA A 314 -17.12 -16.93 3.59
N ARG A 315 -18.10 -16.61 4.44
CA ARG A 315 -19.44 -16.19 3.99
C ARG A 315 -19.41 -14.89 3.19
N GLY A 316 -18.56 -13.93 3.60
CA GLY A 316 -18.35 -12.68 2.87
C GLY A 316 -17.71 -12.92 1.50
N LEU A 317 -16.65 -13.73 1.45
CA LEU A 317 -15.97 -14.13 0.22
C LEU A 317 -16.90 -14.86 -0.75
N GLN A 318 -17.82 -15.70 -0.24
CA GLN A 318 -18.77 -16.43 -1.08
C GLN A 318 -19.70 -15.51 -1.89
N ARG A 319 -19.97 -14.30 -1.38
CA ARG A 319 -20.79 -13.28 -2.05
C ARG A 319 -19.96 -12.26 -2.83
N ASN A 320 -18.65 -12.26 -2.61
CA ASN A 320 -17.75 -11.33 -3.28
C ASN A 320 -17.64 -11.69 -4.78
N ALA A 321 -17.56 -10.65 -5.61
CA ALA A 321 -17.43 -10.80 -7.05
C ALA A 321 -16.47 -9.75 -7.64
N SER A 322 -15.42 -9.42 -6.90
CA SER A 322 -14.41 -8.44 -7.32
C SER A 322 -12.98 -8.86 -6.99
N ILE A 323 -12.76 -9.60 -5.90
CA ILE A 323 -11.44 -10.03 -5.47
C ILE A 323 -10.85 -11.00 -6.49
N ARG A 324 -9.67 -10.62 -7.00
CA ARG A 324 -8.84 -11.38 -7.93
C ARG A 324 -7.62 -11.97 -7.24
N TYR A 325 -7.08 -11.26 -6.26
CA TYR A 325 -5.95 -11.70 -5.46
C TYR A 325 -6.34 -11.72 -3.99
N LEU A 326 -6.23 -12.90 -3.37
CA LEU A 326 -6.45 -13.10 -1.94
C LEU A 326 -5.20 -13.75 -1.34
N ASN A 327 -4.55 -13.03 -0.42
CA ASN A 327 -3.56 -13.60 0.47
C ASN A 327 -4.17 -13.82 1.87
N TYR A 328 -4.30 -15.08 2.25
CA TYR A 328 -4.89 -15.55 3.50
C TYR A 328 -3.90 -16.31 4.39
N ARG A 329 -2.63 -16.37 3.98
CA ARG A 329 -1.57 -17.21 4.58
C ARG A 329 -1.51 -17.08 6.11
N GLU A 330 -1.14 -18.17 6.77
CA GLU A 330 -0.94 -18.24 8.23
C GLU A 330 -2.18 -17.87 9.08
N ASN A 331 -3.39 -17.90 8.49
CA ASN A 331 -4.64 -17.91 9.24
C ASN A 331 -5.14 -19.35 9.33
N LYS A 332 -5.02 -19.97 10.50
CA LYS A 332 -5.38 -21.38 10.70
C LYS A 332 -6.88 -21.60 10.56
N LEU A 333 -7.25 -22.52 9.69
CA LEU A 333 -8.62 -22.94 9.44
C LEU A 333 -8.85 -24.29 10.11
N ASP A 334 -9.84 -24.40 10.98
CA ASP A 334 -10.38 -25.71 11.36
C ASP A 334 -11.15 -26.35 10.20
N GLU A 335 -11.55 -27.61 10.33
CA GLU A 335 -12.24 -28.34 9.27
C GLU A 335 -13.47 -27.60 8.73
N VAL A 336 -14.26 -27.00 9.64
CA VAL A 336 -15.52 -26.34 9.29
C VAL A 336 -15.26 -25.04 8.52
N ALA A 337 -14.34 -24.21 9.00
CA ALA A 337 -13.92 -22.98 8.34
C ALA A 337 -13.18 -23.26 7.03
N ALA A 338 -12.37 -24.32 6.97
CA ALA A 338 -11.70 -24.78 5.76
C ALA A 338 -12.70 -25.13 4.66
N LEU A 339 -13.68 -25.99 4.96
CA LEU A 339 -14.72 -26.37 4.00
C LEU A 339 -15.57 -25.18 3.56
N ALA A 340 -15.89 -24.25 4.46
CA ALA A 340 -16.59 -23.02 4.10
C ALA A 340 -15.76 -22.12 3.18
N THR A 341 -14.47 -21.98 3.46
CA THR A 341 -13.52 -21.22 2.64
C THR A 341 -13.43 -21.83 1.25
N VAL A 342 -13.23 -23.14 1.13
CA VAL A 342 -13.19 -23.82 -0.18
C VAL A 342 -14.50 -23.63 -0.97
N ARG A 343 -15.66 -23.70 -0.31
CA ARG A 343 -16.96 -23.39 -0.95
C ARG A 343 -17.02 -21.95 -1.44
N ALA A 344 -16.49 -20.99 -0.67
CA ALA A 344 -16.43 -19.58 -1.06
C ALA A 344 -15.52 -19.38 -2.29
N LEU A 345 -14.33 -19.99 -2.30
CA LEU A 345 -13.41 -19.94 -3.43
C LEU A 345 -14.03 -20.54 -4.70
N LYS A 346 -14.76 -21.65 -4.56
CA LYS A 346 -15.47 -22.30 -5.67
C LYS A 346 -16.61 -21.44 -6.24
N ALA A 347 -17.25 -20.63 -5.41
CA ALA A 347 -18.29 -19.71 -5.84
C ALA A 347 -17.74 -18.47 -6.56
N SER A 348 -16.46 -18.15 -6.37
CA SER A 348 -15.84 -17.00 -7.01
C SER A 348 -15.66 -17.23 -8.51
N SER A 349 -16.10 -16.25 -9.30
CA SER A 349 -15.90 -16.19 -10.75
C SER A 349 -14.79 -15.24 -11.18
N PHE A 350 -14.08 -14.62 -10.23
CA PHE A 350 -13.06 -13.60 -10.51
C PHE A 350 -11.72 -13.90 -9.85
N LEU A 351 -11.65 -14.84 -8.90
CA LEU A 351 -10.43 -15.13 -8.18
C LEU A 351 -9.40 -15.78 -9.12
N GLU A 352 -8.23 -15.15 -9.21
CA GLU A 352 -7.10 -15.55 -10.03
C GLU A 352 -5.94 -16.08 -9.19
N THR A 353 -5.72 -15.51 -8.00
CA THR A 353 -4.67 -15.92 -7.07
C THR A 353 -5.23 -16.13 -5.67
N ALA A 354 -5.02 -17.32 -5.12
CA ALA A 354 -5.35 -17.66 -3.74
C ALA A 354 -4.12 -18.22 -3.02
N LEU A 355 -3.67 -17.52 -1.97
CA LEU A 355 -2.54 -17.94 -1.15
C LEU A 355 -3.04 -18.37 0.23
N PHE A 356 -2.86 -19.65 0.54
CA PHE A 356 -3.32 -20.31 1.75
C PHE A 356 -2.21 -21.15 2.41
N GLN A 357 -0.94 -20.69 2.29
CA GLN A 357 0.16 -21.31 3.01
C GLN A 357 -0.15 -21.39 4.51
N ASP A 358 0.05 -22.57 5.10
CA ASP A 358 -0.16 -22.85 6.54
C ASP A 358 -1.59 -22.50 7.04
N CYS A 359 -2.59 -22.64 6.16
CA CYS A 359 -3.99 -22.38 6.51
C CYS A 359 -4.79 -23.65 6.80
N PHE A 360 -4.68 -24.67 5.94
CA PHE A 360 -5.56 -25.83 5.98
C PHE A 360 -5.02 -26.93 6.90
N GLY A 361 -5.93 -27.59 7.63
CA GLY A 361 -5.67 -28.83 8.35
C GLY A 361 -5.46 -30.03 7.42
N GLY A 362 -5.22 -31.19 8.04
CA GLY A 362 -4.90 -32.42 7.31
C GLY A 362 -6.07 -33.36 7.04
N GLU A 363 -7.32 -32.99 7.40
CA GLU A 363 -8.44 -33.92 7.24
C GLU A 363 -8.70 -34.29 5.77
N SER A 364 -8.97 -35.58 5.51
CA SER A 364 -9.30 -36.09 4.16
C SER A 364 -10.44 -35.33 3.47
N THR A 365 -11.43 -34.85 4.21
CA THR A 365 -12.58 -34.10 3.71
C THR A 365 -12.18 -32.77 3.07
N VAL A 366 -11.25 -32.04 3.70
CA VAL A 366 -10.71 -30.77 3.20
C VAL A 366 -9.90 -31.00 1.93
N GLY A 367 -9.06 -32.04 1.92
CA GLY A 367 -8.28 -32.43 0.75
C GLY A 367 -9.17 -32.74 -0.46
N SER A 368 -10.26 -33.49 -0.26
CA SER A 368 -11.22 -33.77 -1.33
C SER A 368 -11.92 -32.50 -1.82
N ALA A 369 -12.34 -31.62 -0.91
CA ALA A 369 -12.96 -30.35 -1.27
C ALA A 369 -12.02 -29.47 -2.11
N LEU A 370 -10.73 -29.41 -1.77
CA LEU A 370 -9.70 -28.70 -2.53
C LEU A 370 -9.49 -29.31 -3.92
N GLY A 371 -9.48 -30.64 -4.04
CA GLY A 371 -9.47 -31.33 -5.33
C GLY A 371 -10.67 -30.94 -6.20
N GLN A 372 -11.87 -30.89 -5.62
CA GLN A 372 -13.08 -30.44 -6.32
C GLN A 372 -13.03 -28.96 -6.73
N LEU A 373 -12.45 -28.09 -5.90
CA LEU A 373 -12.20 -26.69 -6.25
C LEU A 373 -11.32 -26.62 -7.50
N VAL A 374 -10.18 -27.31 -7.51
CA VAL A 374 -9.28 -27.34 -8.67
C VAL A 374 -9.95 -27.92 -9.90
N LYS A 375 -10.75 -28.98 -9.77
CA LYS A 375 -11.45 -29.57 -10.92
C LYS A 375 -12.45 -28.60 -11.56
N THR A 376 -13.08 -27.74 -10.76
CA THR A 376 -14.21 -26.91 -11.21
C THR A 376 -13.85 -25.46 -11.51
N THR A 377 -12.78 -24.93 -10.91
CA THR A 377 -12.36 -23.55 -11.14
C THR A 377 -11.88 -23.35 -12.58
N ARG A 378 -12.22 -22.18 -13.15
CA ARG A 378 -11.82 -21.77 -14.50
C ARG A 378 -11.08 -20.43 -14.52
N THR A 379 -11.04 -19.74 -13.39
CA THR A 379 -10.40 -18.42 -13.26
C THR A 379 -9.12 -18.48 -12.44
N LEU A 380 -9.00 -19.45 -11.54
CA LEU A 380 -7.85 -19.55 -10.65
C LEU A 380 -6.61 -19.96 -11.44
N VAL A 381 -5.58 -19.11 -11.37
CA VAL A 381 -4.29 -19.23 -12.06
C VAL A 381 -3.21 -19.69 -11.08
N THR A 382 -3.22 -19.14 -9.87
CA THR A 382 -2.23 -19.42 -8.83
C THR A 382 -2.91 -19.90 -7.56
N LEU A 383 -2.48 -21.05 -7.06
CA LEU A 383 -2.94 -21.62 -5.80
C LEU A 383 -1.73 -22.06 -4.96
N ASP A 384 -1.58 -21.46 -3.79
CA ASP A 384 -0.53 -21.83 -2.84
C ASP A 384 -1.17 -22.51 -1.63
N LEU A 385 -0.86 -23.80 -1.45
CA LEU A 385 -1.26 -24.65 -0.33
C LEU A 385 -0.02 -25.20 0.40
N SER A 386 1.12 -24.51 0.28
CA SER A 386 2.33 -24.93 0.95
C SER A 386 2.12 -25.02 2.46
N HIS A 387 2.83 -25.93 3.12
CA HIS A 387 2.74 -26.20 4.55
C HIS A 387 1.35 -26.66 5.04
N CYS A 388 0.40 -26.97 4.16
CA CYS A 388 -0.88 -27.59 4.53
C CYS A 388 -0.74 -29.11 4.53
N PRO A 389 -0.89 -29.84 5.66
CA PRO A 389 -0.65 -31.27 5.76
C PRO A 389 -1.75 -32.12 5.09
N LEU A 390 -1.92 -32.04 3.78
CA LEU A 390 -2.92 -32.80 3.03
C LEU A 390 -2.69 -34.31 3.15
N GLU A 391 -3.70 -35.04 3.60
CA GLU A 391 -3.68 -36.50 3.65
C GLU A 391 -3.60 -37.13 2.23
N PRO A 392 -3.04 -38.36 2.10
CA PRO A 392 -2.82 -39.00 0.81
C PRO A 392 -4.06 -39.08 -0.12
N PRO A 393 -5.30 -39.35 0.36
CA PRO A 393 -6.47 -39.34 -0.50
C PRO A 393 -6.74 -37.98 -1.15
N GLY A 394 -6.60 -36.89 -0.39
CA GLY A 394 -6.77 -35.53 -0.89
C GLY A 394 -5.74 -35.18 -1.95
N VAL A 395 -4.49 -35.62 -1.76
CA VAL A 395 -3.41 -35.45 -2.76
C VAL A 395 -3.72 -36.17 -4.07
N VAL A 396 -4.25 -37.39 -3.99
CA VAL A 396 -4.62 -38.18 -5.18
C VAL A 396 -5.76 -37.52 -5.95
N GLU A 397 -6.79 -37.02 -5.25
CA GLU A 397 -7.86 -36.27 -5.89
C GLU A 397 -7.35 -35.00 -6.56
N PHE A 398 -6.40 -34.31 -5.92
CA PHE A 398 -5.75 -33.13 -6.46
C PHE A 398 -5.01 -33.44 -7.77
N TYR A 399 -4.26 -34.54 -7.81
CA TYR A 399 -3.56 -35.00 -9.01
C TYR A 399 -4.52 -35.23 -10.18
N TYR A 400 -5.64 -35.93 -9.95
CA TYR A 400 -6.63 -36.16 -11.01
C TYR A 400 -7.36 -34.88 -11.40
N ALA A 401 -7.66 -33.99 -10.46
CA ALA A 401 -8.30 -32.71 -10.73
C ALA A 401 -7.44 -31.80 -11.62
N LEU A 402 -6.10 -31.84 -11.46
CA LEU A 402 -5.17 -31.07 -12.28
C LEU A 402 -5.18 -31.52 -13.75
N ALA A 403 -5.44 -32.80 -14.04
CA ALA A 403 -5.51 -33.29 -15.41
C ALA A 403 -6.68 -32.67 -16.20
N ASP A 404 -7.77 -32.32 -15.51
CA ASP A 404 -8.97 -31.70 -16.09
C ASP A 404 -8.93 -30.15 -16.02
N ASN A 405 -8.01 -29.58 -15.23
CA ASN A 405 -7.93 -28.13 -15.03
C ASN A 405 -7.17 -27.44 -16.16
N THR A 406 -7.73 -26.34 -16.67
CA THR A 406 -7.17 -25.58 -17.79
C THR A 406 -6.72 -24.16 -17.41
N SER A 407 -6.94 -23.74 -16.17
CA SER A 407 -6.72 -22.35 -15.73
C SER A 407 -5.47 -22.19 -14.86
N LEU A 408 -5.17 -23.17 -14.00
CA LEU A 408 -4.04 -23.14 -13.10
C LEU A 408 -2.73 -23.22 -13.88
N ARG A 409 -1.82 -22.29 -13.55
CA ARG A 409 -0.46 -22.22 -14.10
C ARG A 409 0.60 -22.38 -13.02
N SER A 410 0.28 -22.02 -11.79
CA SER A 410 1.18 -22.15 -10.64
C SER A 410 0.46 -22.82 -9.49
N ILE A 411 1.06 -23.87 -8.97
CA ILE A 411 0.63 -24.49 -7.73
C ILE A 411 1.82 -24.77 -6.82
N ASP A 412 1.69 -24.38 -5.56
CA ASP A 412 2.66 -24.70 -4.52
C ASP A 412 2.04 -25.68 -3.52
N LEU A 413 2.67 -26.84 -3.37
CA LEU A 413 2.34 -27.91 -2.41
C LEU A 413 3.54 -28.26 -1.52
N VAL A 414 4.56 -27.40 -1.47
CA VAL A 414 5.80 -27.62 -0.70
C VAL A 414 5.43 -27.77 0.78
N SER A 415 6.00 -28.75 1.47
CA SER A 415 5.81 -28.99 2.92
C SER A 415 4.43 -29.50 3.36
N SER A 416 3.46 -29.71 2.47
CA SER A 416 2.38 -30.65 2.77
C SER A 416 3.04 -31.97 3.16
N ARG A 417 2.58 -32.68 4.20
CA ARG A 417 3.10 -34.01 4.55
C ARG A 417 2.75 -35.05 3.48
N THR A 418 3.04 -34.77 2.21
CA THR A 418 3.00 -35.74 1.13
C THR A 418 4.12 -36.72 1.40
N ALA A 419 3.73 -37.95 1.73
CA ALA A 419 4.59 -39.10 1.74
C ALA A 419 5.58 -39.05 0.56
N ARG A 420 6.89 -39.00 0.87
CA ARG A 420 8.07 -39.14 0.01
C ARG A 420 7.94 -38.60 -1.44
N GLN A 421 8.80 -37.64 -1.77
CA GLN A 421 9.12 -37.16 -3.13
C GLN A 421 9.14 -38.24 -4.24
N GLU A 422 9.44 -39.51 -3.90
CA GLU A 422 9.42 -40.67 -4.80
C GLU A 422 8.06 -40.93 -5.46
N PHE A 423 6.93 -40.67 -4.78
CA PHE A 423 5.60 -40.96 -5.33
C PHE A 423 5.22 -40.01 -6.47
N TRP A 424 5.65 -38.74 -6.37
CA TRP A 424 5.41 -37.73 -7.39
C TRP A 424 6.36 -37.86 -8.58
N GLN A 425 7.65 -38.11 -8.35
CA GLN A 425 8.63 -38.25 -9.44
C GLN A 425 8.32 -39.43 -10.36
N SER A 426 7.80 -40.54 -9.80
CA SER A 426 7.39 -41.71 -10.58
C SER A 426 6.24 -41.43 -11.55
N ARG A 427 5.22 -40.65 -11.14
CA ARG A 427 4.03 -40.36 -11.97
C ARG A 427 4.11 -39.08 -12.80
N CYS A 428 4.83 -38.05 -12.37
CA CYS A 428 5.05 -36.82 -13.14
C CYS A 428 5.82 -37.05 -14.45
N SER A 429 6.48 -38.21 -14.62
CA SER A 429 7.11 -38.60 -15.88
C SER A 429 6.10 -38.89 -17.03
N LYS A 430 4.81 -39.06 -16.73
CA LYS A 430 3.79 -39.51 -17.71
C LYS A 430 2.78 -38.44 -18.15
N THR A 431 2.77 -37.26 -17.53
CA THR A 431 1.83 -36.17 -17.86
C THR A 431 2.59 -34.84 -17.93
N ARG A 432 3.49 -34.73 -18.92
CA ARG A 432 3.93 -33.43 -19.43
C ARG A 432 2.94 -32.97 -20.50
N ARG A 433 2.05 -32.04 -20.16
CA ARG A 433 1.59 -30.96 -21.04
C ARG A 433 0.95 -29.86 -20.23
#